data_AF-A0A6G1IZ58-F1
#
_entry.id   AF-A0A6G1IZ58-F1
#
_cell.length_a   1.000
_cell.length_b   1.000
_cell.length_c   1.000
_cell.angle_alpha   90.00
_cell.angle_beta   90.00
_cell.angle_gamma   90.00
#
_symmetry.space_group_name_H-M   'P 1'
#
loop_
_entity.id
_entity.type
_entity.pdbx_description
1 polymer ?
#
loop_
_entity_poly.entity_id
_entity_poly.type
_entity_poly.pdbx_seq_one_letter_code
_entity_poly.pdbx_strand_id
1 'polypeptide(L)'
;FFNALNFEERFAQNTDSETILFVDISGLTGPQSRKLRKRFPNLKGRVLLQDRPKVIAQVKEELKTIGIKAEVHNIFTPQTVKGIISP
;
A
#
# COMPACT_ATOMS: atom_id res chain seq x y z
N PHE A 1 -5.77 -12.98 2.50
CA PHE A 1 -5.70 -11.86 3.45
C PHE A 1 -7.03 -11.11 3.56
N PHE A 2 -7.38 -10.21 2.61
CA PHE A 2 -8.57 -9.32 2.75
C PHE A 2 -9.95 -10.00 2.87
N ASN A 3 -10.10 -11.27 2.52
CA ASN A 3 -11.38 -11.99 2.62
C ASN A 3 -11.62 -12.63 4.00
N ALA A 4 -10.57 -12.79 4.81
CA ALA A 4 -10.67 -13.46 6.11
C ALA A 4 -11.04 -12.49 7.24
N LEU A 5 -10.94 -11.18 7.02
CA LEU A 5 -11.14 -10.14 8.01
C LEU A 5 -12.01 -9.01 7.43
N ASN A 6 -12.89 -8.41 8.23
CA ASN A 6 -13.54 -7.15 7.87
C ASN A 6 -12.50 -6.01 7.94
N PHE A 7 -11.81 -5.77 6.82
CA PHE A 7 -10.64 -4.89 6.77
C PHE A 7 -10.99 -3.44 7.14
N GLU A 8 -12.10 -2.90 6.62
CA GLU A 8 -12.49 -1.51 6.89
C GLU A 8 -12.83 -1.30 8.38
N GLU A 9 -13.56 -2.24 8.97
CA GLU A 9 -13.92 -2.22 10.39
C GLU A 9 -12.70 -2.29 11.31
N ARG A 10 -11.67 -3.04 10.92
CA ARG A 10 -10.50 -3.26 11.79
C ARG A 10 -9.41 -2.22 11.62
N PHE A 11 -9.24 -1.71 10.40
CA PHE A 11 -8.02 -0.99 10.03
C PHE A 11 -8.25 0.35 9.36
N ALA A 12 -9.49 0.67 8.98
CA ALA A 12 -9.81 1.92 8.30
C ALA A 12 -10.79 2.83 9.07
N GLN A 13 -11.03 2.53 10.34
CA GLN A 13 -11.81 3.41 11.22
C GLN A 13 -11.07 4.72 11.45
N ASN A 14 -11.78 5.83 11.33
CA ASN A 14 -11.26 7.19 11.55
C ASN A 14 -10.05 7.57 10.68
N THR A 15 -9.96 7.03 9.47
CA THR A 15 -8.87 7.34 8.54
C THR A 15 -9.22 8.49 7.59
N ASP A 16 -8.20 9.25 7.22
CA ASP A 16 -8.29 10.39 6.30
C ASP A 16 -7.35 10.20 5.08
N SER A 17 -7.24 11.20 4.21
CA SER A 17 -6.39 11.12 3.01
C SER A 17 -4.88 11.05 3.29
N GLU A 18 -4.47 11.37 4.52
CA GLU A 18 -3.06 11.41 4.94
C GLU A 18 -2.63 10.13 5.64
N THR A 19 -3.59 9.43 6.25
CA THR A 19 -3.38 8.17 6.97
C THR A 19 -2.83 7.09 6.04
N ILE A 20 -1.71 6.46 6.39
CA ILE A 20 -1.19 5.31 5.64
C ILE A 20 -1.87 4.05 6.16
N LEU A 21 -2.61 3.36 5.29
CA LEU A 21 -3.37 2.15 5.64
C LEU A 21 -2.59 0.86 5.44
N PHE A 22 -1.78 0.83 4.39
CA PHE A 22 -1.16 -0.40 3.91
C PHE A 22 0.17 -0.09 3.25
N VAL A 23 1.19 -0.88 3.59
CA VAL A 23 2.51 -0.80 2.99
C VAL A 23 2.86 -2.17 2.41
N ASP A 24 2.90 -2.26 1.08
CA ASP A 24 3.23 -3.46 0.30
C ASP A 24 4.74 -3.50 0.06
N ILE A 25 5.48 -4.08 1.02
CA ILE A 25 6.95 -4.17 0.99
C ILE A 25 7.38 -5.32 0.07
N SER A 26 8.32 -5.06 -0.83
CA SER A 26 8.72 -5.97 -1.91
C SER A 26 7.54 -6.40 -2.80
N GLY A 27 6.64 -5.46 -3.07
CA GLY A 27 5.36 -5.73 -3.73
C GLY A 27 5.43 -5.97 -5.24
N LEU A 28 6.58 -5.82 -5.89
CA LEU A 28 6.74 -5.97 -7.35
C LEU A 28 5.75 -5.10 -8.15
N THR A 29 4.81 -5.73 -8.86
CA THR A 29 3.76 -5.04 -9.65
C THR A 29 2.57 -4.56 -8.79
N GLY A 30 2.58 -4.86 -7.50
CA GLY A 30 1.56 -4.47 -6.52
C GLY A 30 0.25 -5.28 -6.57
N PRO A 31 0.27 -6.62 -6.71
CA PRO A 31 -0.97 -7.39 -6.80
C PRO A 31 -1.86 -7.25 -5.55
N GLN A 32 -1.27 -7.14 -4.35
CA GLN A 32 -2.05 -6.94 -3.12
C GLN A 32 -2.58 -5.51 -3.01
N SER A 33 -1.73 -4.51 -3.27
CA SER A 33 -2.14 -3.10 -3.32
C SER A 33 -3.29 -2.85 -4.30
N ARG A 34 -3.22 -3.43 -5.51
CA ARG A 34 -4.26 -3.34 -6.54
C ARG A 34 -5.55 -4.03 -6.09
N LYS A 35 -5.44 -5.20 -5.47
CA LYS A 35 -6.60 -5.93 -4.94
C LYS A 35 -7.30 -5.13 -3.85
N LEU A 36 -6.55 -4.47 -2.96
CA LEU A 36 -7.10 -3.61 -1.91
C LEU A 36 -7.89 -2.44 -2.52
N ARG A 37 -7.29 -1.68 -3.45
CA ARG A 37 -7.97 -0.55 -4.12
C ARG A 37 -9.17 -0.97 -4.95
N LYS A 38 -9.08 -2.10 -5.66
CA LYS A 38 -10.21 -2.65 -6.41
C LYS A 38 -11.37 -3.05 -5.49
N ARG A 39 -11.07 -3.58 -4.31
CA ARG A 39 -12.09 -4.03 -3.36
C ARG A 39 -12.73 -2.86 -2.62
N PHE A 40 -11.95 -1.87 -2.22
CA PHE A 40 -12.40 -0.71 -1.44
C PHE A 40 -12.05 0.60 -2.17
N PRO A 41 -12.74 0.91 -3.29
CA PRO A 41 -12.41 2.05 -4.12
C PRO A 41 -12.60 3.40 -3.42
N ASN A 42 -13.51 3.46 -2.45
CA ASN A 42 -13.84 4.68 -1.69
C ASN A 42 -13.09 4.80 -0.36
N LEU A 43 -12.19 3.86 -0.07
CA LEU A 43 -11.47 3.83 1.20
C LEU A 43 -10.52 5.02 1.29
N LYS A 44 -10.76 5.88 2.27
CA LYS A 44 -9.84 6.96 2.64
C LYS A 44 -8.53 6.36 3.15
N GLY A 45 -7.43 7.06 2.95
CA GLY A 45 -6.10 6.59 3.32
C GLY A 45 -5.24 6.16 2.15
N ARG A 46 -3.94 6.11 2.40
CA ARG A 46 -2.88 5.89 1.42
C ARG A 46 -2.48 4.42 1.41
N VAL A 47 -2.22 3.93 0.21
CA VAL A 47 -1.61 2.63 -0.04
C VAL A 47 -0.22 2.89 -0.60
N LEU A 48 0.80 2.41 0.10
CA LEU A 48 2.19 2.53 -0.34
C LEU A 48 2.66 1.19 -0.88
N LEU A 49 3.37 1.21 -2.00
CA LEU A 49 4.17 0.09 -2.48
C LEU A 49 5.64 0.46 -2.36
N GLN A 50 6.42 -0.43 -1.76
CA GLN A 50 7.83 -0.23 -1.50
C GLN A 50 8.66 -1.33 -2.15
N ASP A 51 9.63 -0.96 -2.98
CA ASP A 51 10.54 -1.90 -3.66
C ASP A 51 11.84 -1.18 -4.06
N ARG A 52 12.74 -1.91 -4.70
CA ARG A 52 14.02 -1.41 -5.20
C ARG A 52 13.82 -0.42 -6.35
N PRO A 53 14.79 0.48 -6.61
CA PRO A 53 14.69 1.52 -7.64
C PRO A 53 14.21 1.03 -9.01
N LYS A 54 14.74 -0.11 -9.48
CA LYS A 54 14.40 -0.69 -10.79
C LYS A 54 12.92 -1.06 -10.89
N VAL A 55 12.32 -1.62 -9.83
CA VAL A 55 10.91 -1.99 -9.82
C VAL A 55 10.04 -0.75 -9.76
N ILE A 56 10.36 0.20 -8.87
CA ILE A 56 9.59 1.45 -8.73
C ILE A 56 9.58 2.24 -10.04
N ALA A 57 10.71 2.31 -10.74
CA ALA A 57 10.78 2.95 -12.06
C ALA A 57 9.84 2.33 -13.10
N GLN A 58 9.55 1.02 -13.00
CA GLN A 58 8.67 0.31 -13.93
C GLN A 58 7.18 0.52 -13.62
N VAL A 59 6.81 0.68 -12.34
CA VAL A 59 5.40 0.59 -11.91
C VAL A 59 4.81 1.93 -11.41
N LYS A 60 5.64 2.91 -11.09
CA LYS A 60 5.23 4.13 -10.36
C LYS A 60 4.12 4.91 -11.06
N GLU A 61 4.25 5.17 -12.36
CA GLU A 61 3.27 5.98 -13.09
C GLU A 61 1.92 5.26 -13.20
N GLU A 62 1.93 3.96 -13.46
CA GLU A 62 0.71 3.15 -13.53
C GLU A 62 0.01 3.10 -12.15
N LEU A 63 0.76 2.81 -11.08
CA LEU A 63 0.20 2.73 -9.73
C LEU A 63 -0.39 4.06 -9.25
N LYS A 64 0.21 5.19 -9.65
CA LYS A 64 -0.29 6.53 -9.33
C LYS A 64 -1.71 6.76 -9.87
N THR A 65 -2.02 6.25 -11.06
CA THR A 65 -3.36 6.41 -11.68
C THR A 65 -4.49 5.74 -10.88
N ILE A 66 -4.15 4.76 -10.04
CA ILE A 66 -5.09 4.00 -9.21
C ILE A 66 -4.94 4.28 -7.71
N GLY A 67 -4.32 5.42 -7.36
CA GLY A 67 -4.22 5.87 -5.97
C GLY A 67 -3.27 5.04 -5.09
N ILE A 68 -2.23 4.45 -5.68
CA ILE A 68 -1.15 3.74 -4.97
C ILE A 68 0.13 4.56 -5.13
N LYS A 69 0.77 4.90 -4.02
CA LYS A 69 2.04 5.63 -4.00
C LYS A 69 3.20 4.63 -4.02
N ALA A 70 4.06 4.70 -5.03
CA ALA A 70 5.25 3.86 -5.12
C ALA A 70 6.49 4.60 -4.59
N GLU A 71 7.22 3.98 -3.67
CA GLU A 71 8.42 4.54 -3.02
C GLU A 71 9.59 3.57 -3.06
N VAL A 72 10.80 4.09 -3.21
CA VAL A 72 12.01 3.26 -3.13
C VAL A 72 12.26 2.89 -1.67
N HIS A 73 12.42 1.60 -1.41
CA HIS A 73 12.83 1.11 -0.09
C HIS A 73 13.78 -0.08 -0.23
N ASN A 74 14.80 -0.11 0.62
CA ASN A 74 15.67 -1.24 0.79
C ASN A 74 15.24 -2.00 2.05
N ILE A 75 14.75 -3.23 1.89
CA ILE A 75 14.24 -4.05 3.01
C ILE A 75 15.31 -4.41 4.06
N PHE A 76 16.59 -4.25 3.74
CA PHE A 76 17.68 -4.42 4.70
C PHE A 76 17.94 -3.16 5.54
N THR A 77 17.21 -2.08 5.29
CA THR A 77 17.24 -0.84 6.08
C THR A 77 16.01 -0.76 6.97
N PRO A 78 16.08 -0.07 8.12
CA PRO A 78 14.92 0.09 8.99
C PRO A 78 13.72 0.68 8.25
N GLN A 79 12.54 0.13 8.52
CA GLN A 79 11.29 0.66 7.99
C GLN A 79 11.00 2.03 8.61
N THR A 80 10.77 3.04 7.76
CA THR A 80 10.45 4.41 8.18
C THR A 80 8.97 4.58 8.53
N VAL A 81 8.11 3.73 7.96
CA VAL A 81 6.66 3.73 8.21
C VAL A 81 6.32 2.82 9.40
N LYS A 82 5.88 3.41 10.52
CA LYS A 82 5.61 2.69 11.78
C LYS A 82 4.12 2.52 12.06
N GLY A 83 3.77 1.49 12.82
CA GLY A 83 2.41 1.31 13.38
C GLY A 83 1.34 0.91 12.36
N ILE A 84 1.74 0.40 11.20
CA ILE A 84 0.85 0.08 10.08
C ILE A 84 1.06 -1.38 9.67
N ILE A 85 0.05 -1.96 9.03
CA ILE A 85 0.05 -3.35 8.58
C ILE A 85 0.93 -3.48 7.35
N SER A 86 1.91 -4.37 7.45
CA SER A 86 2.60 -4.98 6.31
C SER A 86 2.02 -6.38 6.10
N PRO A 87 1.76 -6.82 4.86
CA PRO A 87 1.55 -8.23 4.57
C PRO A 87 2.82 -9.05 4.81
#